data_AF-A0A168IDB1-F1
#
_entry.id   AF-A0A168IDB1-F1
#
_cell.length_a   1.000
_cell.length_b   1.000
_cell.length_c   1.000
_cell.angle_alpha   90.00
_cell.angle_beta   90.00
_cell.angle_gamma   90.00
#
_symmetry.space_group_name_H-M   'P 1'
#
loop_
_entity.id
_entity.type
_entity.pdbx_description
1 polymer ?
#
loop_
_entity_poly.entity_id
_entity_poly.type
_entity_poly.pdbx_seq_one_letter_code
_entity_poly.pdbx_strand_id
1 'polypeptide(L)'
;IDSLACSIYELGEFFWHGWEVPKSVAMATWYFELASNMGNPNAMNDLGFCFRYGHGVTKDDQQAAKLYRKAAKHGFSLENNSWIWDSQYDDDESE
;
A
#
# COMPACT_ATOMS: atom_id res chain seq x y z
N ILE A 1 13.25 -8.73 6.23
CA ILE A 1 12.40 -8.60 5.01
C ILE A 1 11.89 -7.16 4.93
N ASP A 2 11.49 -6.57 6.05
CA ASP A 2 11.01 -5.17 6.19
C ASP A 2 11.94 -4.10 5.59
N SER A 3 13.26 -4.26 5.73
CA SER A 3 14.23 -3.27 5.22
C SER A 3 14.27 -3.15 3.69
N LEU A 4 13.97 -4.21 2.94
CA LEU A 4 13.93 -4.15 1.48
C LEU A 4 12.67 -3.44 0.99
N ALA A 5 11.55 -3.68 1.66
CA ALA A 5 10.28 -3.03 1.32
C ALA A 5 10.34 -1.52 1.60
N CYS A 6 11.01 -1.10 2.67
CA CYS A 6 11.24 0.33 2.96
C CYS A 6 12.14 1.02 1.93
N SER A 7 13.25 0.39 1.49
CA SER A 7 14.13 1.02 0.51
C SER A 7 13.52 1.11 -0.89
N ILE A 8 12.71 0.11 -1.28
CA ILE A 8 11.92 0.16 -2.52
C ILE A 8 10.88 1.29 -2.46
N TYR A 9 10.21 1.45 -1.32
CA TYR A 9 9.28 2.55 -1.10
C TYR A 9 9.97 3.91 -1.21
N GLU A 10 11.11 4.09 -0.55
CA GLU A 10 11.90 5.33 -0.63
C GLU A 10 12.30 5.63 -2.08
N LEU A 11 12.70 4.63 -2.86
CA LEU A 11 13.00 4.82 -4.28
C LEU A 11 11.76 5.28 -5.08
N GLY A 12 10.57 4.79 -4.75
CA GLY A 12 9.32 5.29 -5.30
C GLY A 12 9.09 6.77 -5.01
N GLU A 13 9.37 7.21 -3.78
CA GLU A 13 9.30 8.63 -3.37
C GLU A 13 10.28 9.52 -4.14
N PHE A 14 11.49 9.02 -4.43
CA PHE A 14 12.46 9.73 -5.28
C PHE A 14 11.90 10.01 -6.68
N PHE A 15 11.22 9.04 -7.30
CA PHE A 15 10.57 9.23 -8.61
C PHE A 15 9.30 10.08 -8.54
N TRP A 16 8.61 10.09 -7.40
CA TRP A 16 7.43 10.92 -7.17
C TRP A 16 7.80 12.40 -7.05
N HIS A 17 8.85 12.71 -6.30
CA HIS A 17 9.35 14.07 -6.08
C HIS A 17 10.30 14.56 -7.18
N GLY A 18 11.00 13.65 -7.86
CA GLY A 18 11.99 13.98 -8.90
C GLY A 18 13.32 14.48 -8.33
N TRP A 19 13.78 13.89 -7.22
CA TRP A 19 15.08 14.22 -6.62
C TRP A 19 16.19 13.46 -7.35
N GLU A 20 17.00 14.18 -8.13
CA GLU A 20 18.12 13.65 -8.94
C GLU A 20 17.73 12.69 -10.09
N VAL A 21 16.53 12.09 -10.06
CA VAL A 21 15.93 11.31 -11.14
C VAL A 21 14.76 12.05 -11.79
N PRO A 22 14.49 11.84 -13.10
CA PRO A 22 13.31 12.41 -13.75
C PRO A 22 12.03 11.98 -13.04
N LYS A 23 11.19 12.95 -12.69
CA LYS A 23 9.88 12.68 -12.09
C LYS A 23 9.08 11.76 -13.00
N SER A 24 8.65 10.63 -12.47
CA SER A 24 7.82 9.66 -13.20
C SER A 24 6.82 9.04 -12.25
N VAL A 25 5.57 9.47 -12.39
CA VAL A 25 4.45 8.94 -11.59
C VAL A 25 4.27 7.45 -11.86
N ALA A 26 4.37 7.01 -13.12
CA ALA A 26 4.24 5.60 -13.46
C ALA A 26 5.30 4.71 -12.79
N MET A 27 6.56 5.17 -12.74
CA MET A 27 7.63 4.43 -12.05
C MET A 27 7.39 4.44 -10.53
N ALA A 28 7.00 5.59 -9.96
CA ALA A 28 6.68 5.68 -8.54
C ALA A 28 5.55 4.70 -8.15
N THR A 29 4.47 4.66 -8.92
CA THR A 29 3.35 3.73 -8.65
C THR A 29 3.77 2.28 -8.75
N TRP A 30 4.66 1.93 -9.69
CA TRP A 30 5.22 0.59 -9.81
C TRP A 30 6.05 0.18 -8.58
N TYR A 31 6.91 1.08 -8.06
CA TYR A 31 7.67 0.83 -6.84
C TYR A 31 6.76 0.71 -5.61
N PHE A 32 5.70 1.52 -5.52
CA PHE A 32 4.70 1.40 -4.45
C PHE A 32 3.95 0.07 -4.50
N GLU A 33 3.60 -0.41 -5.69
CA GLU A 33 3.01 -1.75 -5.87
C GLU A 33 3.96 -2.85 -5.40
N LEU A 34 5.24 -2.75 -5.77
CA LEU A 34 6.25 -3.72 -5.36
C LEU A 34 6.44 -3.74 -3.83
N ALA A 35 6.57 -2.56 -3.20
CA ALA A 35 6.72 -2.45 -1.75
C ALA A 35 5.43 -2.86 -1.00
N SER A 36 4.25 -2.58 -1.55
CA SER A 36 2.95 -3.03 -1.04
C SER A 36 2.84 -4.56 -1.04
N ASN A 37 3.31 -5.22 -2.11
CA ASN A 37 3.36 -6.68 -2.18
C ASN A 37 4.32 -7.30 -1.17
N MET A 38 5.36 -6.57 -0.76
CA MET A 38 6.28 -6.97 0.31
C MET A 38 5.77 -6.67 1.72
N GLY A 39 4.56 -6.11 1.86
CA GLY A 39 3.95 -5.85 3.16
C GLY A 39 4.25 -4.47 3.75
N ASN A 40 4.79 -3.52 2.97
CA ASN A 40 5.03 -2.17 3.47
C ASN A 40 3.71 -1.38 3.59
N PRO A 41 3.30 -0.96 4.80
CA PRO A 41 2.03 -0.27 5.01
C PRO A 41 2.01 1.14 4.41
N ASN A 42 3.16 1.84 4.36
CA ASN A 42 3.25 3.17 3.74
C ASN A 42 3.03 3.05 2.23
N ALA A 43 3.68 2.08 1.59
CA ALA A 43 3.50 1.83 0.16
C ALA A 43 2.06 1.45 -0.20
N MET A 44 1.36 0.66 0.65
CA MET A 44 -0.06 0.37 0.47
C MET A 44 -0.93 1.64 0.53
N ASN A 45 -0.62 2.56 1.46
CA ASN A 45 -1.34 3.82 1.60
C ASN A 45 -1.15 4.72 0.37
N ASP A 46 0.08 4.84 -0.13
CA ASP A 46 0.38 5.74 -1.25
C ASP A 46 -0.05 5.15 -2.59
N LEU A 47 -0.05 3.83 -2.73
CA LEU A 47 -0.70 3.14 -3.84
C LEU A 47 -2.22 3.36 -3.82
N GLY A 48 -2.85 3.29 -2.64
CA GLY A 48 -4.27 3.63 -2.46
C GLY A 48 -4.57 5.08 -2.85
N PHE A 49 -3.66 6.01 -2.53
CA PHE A 49 -3.74 7.39 -2.96
C PHE A 49 -3.65 7.52 -4.49
N CYS A 50 -2.72 6.80 -5.12
CA CYS A 50 -2.58 6.77 -6.58
C CYS A 50 -3.86 6.29 -7.27
N PHE A 51 -4.49 5.22 -6.77
CA PHE A 51 -5.76 4.71 -7.30
C PHE A 51 -6.94 5.67 -7.08
N ARG A 52 -7.00 6.36 -5.94
CA ARG A 52 -8.08 7.32 -5.64
C ARG A 52 -8.05 8.54 -6.56
N TYR A 53 -6.85 9.05 -6.88
CA TYR A 53 -6.67 10.27 -7.67
C TYR A 53 -6.33 9.99 -9.15
N GLY A 54 -6.07 8.74 -9.52
CA GLY A 54 -5.67 8.37 -10.88
C GLY A 54 -4.26 8.81 -11.25
N HIS A 55 -3.34 8.84 -10.28
CA HIS A 55 -1.95 9.24 -10.50
C HIS A 55 -1.12 8.03 -10.96
N GLY A 56 -0.79 7.98 -12.25
CA GLY A 56 0.04 6.91 -12.83
C GLY A 56 -0.70 5.60 -13.06
N VAL A 57 -1.92 5.46 -12.52
CA VAL A 57 -2.82 4.32 -12.68
C VAL A 57 -4.22 4.80 -13.03
N THR A 58 -5.05 3.92 -13.60
CA THR A 58 -6.48 4.19 -13.78
C THR A 58 -7.12 4.40 -12.42
N LYS A 59 -7.93 5.45 -12.30
CA LYS A 59 -8.66 5.74 -11.08
C LYS A 59 -9.58 4.55 -10.73
N ASP A 60 -9.44 4.04 -9.51
CA ASP A 60 -10.27 2.98 -8.96
C ASP A 60 -10.43 3.15 -7.43
N ASP A 61 -11.58 3.71 -7.05
CA ASP A 61 -11.89 3.97 -5.65
C ASP A 61 -12.12 2.68 -4.84
N GLN A 62 -12.52 1.57 -5.49
CA GLN A 62 -12.69 0.28 -4.81
C GLN A 62 -11.33 -0.35 -4.49
N GLN A 63 -10.41 -0.33 -5.47
CA GLN A 63 -9.04 -0.80 -5.28
C GLN A 63 -8.33 0.01 -4.20
N ALA A 64 -8.50 1.34 -4.20
CA ALA A 64 -7.97 2.22 -3.16
C ALA A 64 -8.48 1.84 -1.75
N ALA A 65 -9.79 1.63 -1.60
CA ALA A 65 -10.37 1.23 -0.31
C ALA A 65 -9.83 -0.12 0.19
N LYS A 66 -9.63 -1.09 -0.71
CA LYS A 66 -9.02 -2.40 -0.37
C LYS A 66 -7.59 -2.23 0.13
N LEU A 67 -6.78 -1.39 -0.53
CA LEU A 67 -5.40 -1.12 -0.14
C LEU A 67 -5.31 -0.42 1.22
N TYR A 68 -6.16 0.59 1.47
CA TYR A 68 -6.21 1.25 2.77
C TYR A 68 -6.60 0.30 3.92
N ARG A 69 -7.59 -0.59 3.68
CA ARG A 69 -7.96 -1.62 4.67
C ARG A 69 -6.79 -2.57 4.95
N LYS A 70 -6.03 -2.96 3.92
CA LYS A 70 -4.86 -3.83 4.06
C LYS A 70 -3.73 -3.14 4.84
N ALA A 71 -3.46 -1.87 4.53
CA ALA A 71 -2.48 -1.04 5.25
C ALA A 71 -2.84 -0.93 6.74
N ALA A 72 -4.12 -0.65 7.05
CA ALA A 72 -4.61 -0.57 8.42
C ALA A 72 -4.42 -1.89 9.17
N LYS A 73 -4.77 -3.04 8.56
CA LYS A 73 -4.57 -4.37 9.18
C LYS A 73 -3.09 -4.64 9.50
N HIS A 74 -2.16 -4.27 8.61
CA HIS A 74 -0.73 -4.42 8.86
C HIS A 74 -0.22 -3.51 9.98
N GLY A 75 -0.70 -2.26 10.07
CA GLY A 75 -0.38 -1.35 11.17
C GLY A 75 -0.89 -1.84 12.54
N PHE A 76 -2.08 -2.45 12.57
CA PHE A 76 -2.65 -3.02 13.80
C PHE A 76 -2.02 -4.36 14.21
N SER A 77 -1.45 -5.12 13.26
CA SER A 77 -0.86 -6.44 13.54
C SER A 77 0.44 -6.38 14.35
N LEU A 78 1.11 -5.23 14.45
CA LEU A 78 2.35 -5.08 15.22
C LEU A 78 2.14 -4.67 16.68
N GLU A 79 0.95 -4.19 17.07
CA GLU A 79 0.66 -3.78 18.46
C GLU A 79 -0.18 -4.77 19.27
N ASN A 80 -0.97 -5.65 18.65
CA ASN A 80 -1.83 -6.58 19.38
C ASN A 80 -1.58 -8.04 19.00
N ASN A 81 -0.56 -8.59 19.64
CA ASN A 81 -0.29 -10.01 19.70
C ASN A 81 -1.47 -10.74 20.37
N SER A 82 -2.30 -11.46 19.58
CA SER A 82 -3.38 -12.35 20.07
C SER A 82 -4.48 -11.56 20.81
N TRP A 83 -5.77 -11.57 20.53
CA TRP A 83 -6.80 -12.49 21.03
C TRP A 83 -8.21 -11.99 20.57
N ILE A 84 -8.35 -11.09 19.59
CA ILE A 84 -9.65 -10.42 19.32
C ILE A 84 -10.24 -10.67 17.91
N TRP A 85 -9.46 -10.95 16.87
CA TRP A 85 -10.03 -11.05 15.50
C TRP A 85 -10.44 -12.45 15.04
N ASP A 86 -9.97 -13.51 15.68
CA ASP A 86 -10.38 -14.89 15.34
C ASP A 86 -11.74 -15.31 15.92
N SER A 87 -12.40 -14.45 16.71
CA SER A 87 -13.66 -14.82 17.36
C SER A 87 -14.93 -14.27 16.71
N GLN A 88 -14.88 -13.36 15.71
CA GLN A 88 -16.14 -12.71 15.30
C GLN A 88 -16.21 -11.99 13.94
N TYR A 89 -15.44 -12.38 12.92
CA TYR A 89 -15.72 -11.93 11.55
C TYR A 89 -15.60 -13.09 10.56
N ASP A 90 -16.38 -14.14 10.81
CA ASP A 90 -17.02 -14.89 9.74
C ASP A 90 -18.09 -13.97 9.13
N ASP A 91 -17.74 -13.19 8.11
CA ASP A 91 -18.73 -12.69 7.16
C ASP A 91 -18.41 -13.34 5.83
N ASP A 92 -19.19 -14.39 5.56
CA ASP A 92 -19.59 -14.84 4.24
C ASP A 92 -19.87 -13.64 3.32
N GLU A 93 -19.01 -13.42 2.33
CA GLU A 93 -19.46 -12.89 1.04
C GLU A 93 -19.34 -14.03 0.01
N SER A 94 -20.18 -15.05 0.21
CA SER A 94 -20.70 -15.86 -0.88
C SER A 94 -22.13 -15.41 -1.17
N GLU A 95 -22.30 -14.62 -2.23
CA GLU A 95 -23.46 -14.63 -3.15
C GLU A 95 -23.16 -13.82 -4.41
#